data_AF-A0A484FHV6-F1
#
_entry.id   AF-A0A484FHV6-F1
#
_cell.length_a   1.000
_cell.length_b   1.000
_cell.length_c   1.000
_cell.angle_alpha   90.00
_cell.angle_beta   90.00
_cell.angle_gamma   90.00
#
_symmetry.space_group_name_H-M   'P 1'
#
loop_
_entity.id
_entity.type
_entity.pdbx_description
1 polymer ?
#
loop_
_entity_poly.entity_id
_entity_poly.type
_entity_poly.pdbx_seq_one_letter_code
_entity_poly.pdbx_strand_id
1 'polypeptide(L)'
;MLAVAIEAARQLAASVEDRILGNQLDNVRFLRAVNVNESERGVEAKIVMRRRGQATNTSGQKLCYDWRFFGTNGDDWDECAHGSNKVELQPESDLAPEQARFSETRRRRFARSVTEELEANAEKCRLIVHHSQLYRNMLKRSGFDYGPYFQLLREISYDGDGHATAILPLRDYALTMRYAGEDPCVGGGNPVPTIMFSHLRKLWVSQQLFKTGGNPQLRVATHETMRAFREAECRTTVVFDDTAEPVIVLDGQRGTAITSLQKSAEGEGISEDSKQLLYSLEYKPHLSLLSEVEKSAYLTEAFKKDSRCRPSHKEIVDLADAISLHFIEAALDRINRENQPIKDKWTLQSRDLGHLDIQGVLREADSEPTQRLSKKIIFEGNLADEFYYCDVFRTNNSKMGAYMDHLAHMNPKLRVLEVGAGTGSSTGRILPYLSVQGEEWGLPGPVR
;
A
#
# COMPACT_ATOMS: atom_id res chain seq x y z
N MET A 1 20.54 18.76 -6.55
CA MET A 1 21.11 18.31 -7.83
C MET A 1 20.80 19.26 -8.99
N LEU A 2 19.53 19.46 -9.36
CA LEU A 2 19.18 20.36 -10.50
C LEU A 2 19.68 21.79 -10.30
N ALA A 3 19.45 22.36 -9.11
CA ALA A 3 19.95 23.68 -8.74
C ALA A 3 21.49 23.77 -8.90
N VAL A 4 22.23 22.77 -8.42
CA VAL A 4 23.71 22.69 -8.57
C VAL A 4 24.12 22.65 -10.04
N ALA A 5 23.39 21.93 -10.91
CA ALA A 5 23.69 21.88 -12.34
C ALA A 5 23.42 23.21 -13.07
N ILE A 6 22.42 23.96 -12.61
CA ILE A 6 22.13 25.31 -13.11
C ILE A 6 23.22 26.26 -12.63
N GLU A 7 23.54 26.24 -11.34
CA GLU A 7 24.54 27.12 -10.74
C GLU A 7 25.95 26.88 -11.31
N ALA A 8 26.35 25.62 -11.48
CA ALA A 8 27.62 25.28 -12.12
C ALA A 8 27.70 25.82 -13.57
N ALA A 9 26.60 25.77 -14.32
CA ALA A 9 26.58 26.33 -15.68
C ALA A 9 26.65 27.86 -15.67
N ARG A 10 26.00 28.52 -14.69
CA ARG A 10 26.11 29.98 -14.50
C ARG A 10 27.53 30.41 -14.19
N GLN A 11 28.21 29.73 -13.26
CA GLN A 11 29.61 30.03 -12.91
C GLN A 11 30.55 29.86 -14.11
N LEU A 12 30.34 28.81 -14.92
CA LEU A 12 31.10 28.60 -16.16
C LEU A 12 30.75 29.62 -17.26
N ALA A 13 29.61 30.29 -17.15
CA ALA A 13 29.13 31.35 -18.04
C ALA A 13 29.28 32.76 -17.44
N ALA A 14 30.06 32.92 -16.35
CA ALA A 14 30.19 34.18 -15.62
C ALA A 14 30.64 35.36 -16.51
N SER A 15 31.45 35.11 -17.54
CA SER A 15 31.89 36.14 -18.49
C SER A 15 30.76 36.73 -19.36
N VAL A 16 29.60 36.08 -19.41
CA VAL A 16 28.43 36.50 -20.19
C VAL A 16 27.16 36.56 -19.33
N GLU A 17 27.31 36.65 -18.00
CA GLU A 17 26.20 36.58 -17.04
C GLU A 17 25.09 37.60 -17.33
N ASP A 18 25.46 38.83 -17.69
CA ASP A 18 24.52 39.90 -18.00
C ASP A 18 23.57 39.57 -19.16
N ARG A 19 24.04 38.71 -20.08
CA ARG A 19 23.30 38.27 -21.26
C ARG A 19 22.48 37.01 -21.00
N ILE A 20 22.59 36.35 -19.84
CA ILE A 20 21.82 35.12 -19.59
C ILE A 20 20.33 35.46 -19.49
N LEU A 21 19.50 34.76 -20.27
CA LEU A 21 18.04 34.84 -20.24
C LEU A 21 17.43 33.72 -19.40
N GLY A 22 18.06 32.56 -19.38
CA GLY A 22 17.60 31.40 -18.61
C GLY A 22 18.44 30.16 -18.87
N ASN A 23 18.11 29.09 -18.16
CA ASN A 23 18.76 27.79 -18.26
C ASN A 23 17.74 26.72 -18.63
N GLN A 24 18.11 25.84 -19.55
CA GLN A 24 17.31 24.70 -19.95
C GLN A 24 18.06 23.40 -19.64
N LEU A 25 17.52 22.57 -18.75
CA LEU A 25 17.98 21.18 -18.58
C LEU A 25 17.15 20.26 -19.47
N ASP A 26 17.82 19.36 -20.19
CA ASP A 26 17.18 18.35 -21.04
C ASP A 26 17.62 16.94 -20.65
N ASN A 27 16.67 15.99 -20.73
CA ASN A 27 16.85 14.55 -20.52
C ASN A 27 17.57 14.22 -19.20
N VAL A 28 17.05 14.78 -18.10
CA VAL A 28 17.62 14.52 -16.78
C VAL A 28 17.18 13.15 -16.28
N ARG A 29 18.15 12.36 -15.83
CA ARG A 29 17.94 11.06 -15.19
C ARG A 29 18.38 11.15 -13.74
N PHE A 30 17.51 10.68 -12.85
CA PHE A 30 17.83 10.48 -11.44
C PHE A 30 18.05 8.98 -11.24
N LEU A 31 19.27 8.62 -10.89
CA LEU A 31 19.69 7.24 -10.72
C LEU A 31 19.60 6.83 -9.25
N ARG A 32 19.99 7.72 -8.34
CA ARG A 32 20.08 7.47 -6.89
C ARG A 32 19.83 8.74 -6.10
N ALA A 33 19.30 8.58 -4.90
CA ALA A 33 19.25 9.66 -3.91
C ALA A 33 20.64 9.87 -3.28
N VAL A 34 20.90 11.08 -2.79
CA VAL A 34 22.06 11.37 -1.95
C VAL A 34 21.64 11.15 -0.52
N ASN A 35 22.23 10.15 0.14
CA ASN A 35 21.92 9.80 1.52
C ASN A 35 22.67 10.74 2.45
N VAL A 36 22.02 11.82 2.90
CA VAL A 36 22.59 12.76 3.86
C VAL A 36 22.89 12.02 5.17
N ASN A 37 24.15 11.98 5.56
CA ASN A 37 24.62 11.38 6.80
C ASN A 37 24.90 12.48 7.82
N GLU A 38 24.37 12.32 9.04
CA GLU A 38 24.56 13.26 10.16
C GLU A 38 25.91 13.12 10.86
N SER A 39 26.74 12.14 10.48
CA SER A 39 28.10 11.99 10.99
C SER A 39 28.97 13.21 10.67
N GLU A 40 30.04 13.44 11.45
CA GLU A 40 31.00 14.53 11.19
C GLU A 40 31.65 14.48 9.81
N ARG A 41 31.76 13.30 9.19
CA ARG A 41 32.26 13.16 7.81
C ARG A 41 31.28 13.72 6.77
N GLY A 42 29.99 13.80 7.11
CA GLY A 42 28.94 14.27 6.23
C GLY A 42 28.85 13.48 4.93
N VAL A 43 28.44 14.17 3.86
CA VAL A 43 28.37 13.64 2.50
C VAL A 43 28.99 14.66 1.58
N GLU A 44 29.92 14.24 0.75
CA GLU A 44 30.48 15.09 -0.28
C GLU A 44 29.71 14.91 -1.59
N ALA A 45 29.61 16.01 -2.34
CA ALA A 45 28.99 16.04 -3.64
C ALA A 45 29.95 16.64 -4.66
N LYS A 46 29.96 16.09 -5.86
CA LYS A 46 30.79 16.54 -6.98
C LYS A 46 29.95 16.65 -8.23
N ILE A 47 30.10 17.75 -8.97
CA ILE A 47 29.52 17.90 -10.29
C ILE A 47 30.64 17.97 -11.34
N VAL A 48 30.44 17.24 -12.43
CA VAL A 48 31.34 17.26 -13.59
C VAL A 48 30.60 17.90 -14.75
N MET A 49 31.15 18.98 -15.29
CA MET A 49 30.61 19.72 -16.42
C MET A 49 31.49 19.50 -17.65
N ARG A 50 30.92 19.00 -18.74
CA ARG A 50 31.61 18.85 -20.03
C ARG A 50 30.97 19.74 -21.08
N ARG A 51 31.72 20.71 -21.58
CA ARG A 51 31.26 21.57 -22.68
C ARG A 51 31.08 20.73 -23.95
N ARG A 52 29.94 20.87 -24.63
CA ARG A 52 29.71 20.27 -25.95
C ARG A 52 30.36 21.14 -27.03
N GLY A 53 31.07 20.50 -27.97
CA GLY A 53 31.60 21.16 -29.17
C GLY A 53 30.47 21.64 -30.09
N GLN A 54 30.66 22.79 -30.74
CA GLN A 54 29.68 23.37 -31.66
C GLN A 54 29.72 22.62 -32.99
N ALA A 55 28.60 22.01 -33.40
CA ALA A 55 28.52 21.24 -34.65
C ALA A 55 28.09 22.06 -35.88
N THR A 56 27.54 23.27 -35.70
CA THR A 56 27.04 24.11 -36.81
C THR A 56 27.24 25.60 -36.56
N ASN A 57 27.40 26.36 -37.65
CA ASN A 57 27.62 27.81 -37.75
C ASN A 57 26.46 28.70 -37.21
N THR A 58 25.71 28.27 -36.19
CA THR A 58 24.79 29.15 -35.46
C THR A 58 25.58 29.83 -34.33
N SER A 59 26.30 30.86 -34.72
CA SER A 59 27.23 31.66 -33.94
C SER A 59 26.65 32.17 -32.60
N GLY A 60 27.40 31.97 -31.51
CA GLY A 60 27.38 32.82 -30.31
C GLY A 60 26.25 32.69 -29.28
N GLN A 61 25.12 32.02 -29.58
CA GLN A 61 23.91 32.20 -28.75
C GLN A 61 23.63 31.13 -27.67
N LYS A 62 24.37 30.01 -27.63
CA LYS A 62 24.07 28.90 -26.70
C LYS A 62 25.33 28.24 -26.14
N LEU A 63 25.43 28.20 -24.82
CA LEU A 63 26.43 27.39 -24.10
C LEU A 63 25.79 26.09 -23.67
N CYS A 64 26.30 24.96 -24.18
CA CYS A 64 25.75 23.63 -23.91
C CYS A 64 26.76 22.79 -23.13
N TYR A 65 26.28 22.16 -22.05
CA TYR A 65 27.06 21.30 -21.18
C TYR A 65 26.36 19.97 -20.99
N ASP A 66 27.12 18.87 -21.01
CA ASP A 66 26.73 17.63 -20.35
C ASP A 66 27.17 17.69 -18.91
N TRP A 67 26.30 17.27 -17.99
CA TRP A 67 26.60 17.28 -16.58
C TRP A 67 26.31 15.93 -15.94
N ARG A 68 27.14 15.59 -14.96
CA ARG A 68 26.97 14.42 -14.09
C ARG A 68 27.19 14.84 -12.66
N PHE A 69 26.32 14.38 -11.77
CA PHE A 69 26.34 14.65 -10.35
C PHE A 69 26.64 13.36 -9.60
N PHE A 70 27.62 13.43 -8.70
CA PHE A 70 28.06 12.32 -7.87
C PHE A 70 27.92 12.68 -6.40
N GLY A 71 27.57 11.69 -5.58
CA GLY A 71 27.58 11.77 -4.12
C GLY A 71 28.43 10.65 -3.53
N THR A 72 29.01 10.88 -2.35
CA THR A 72 29.76 9.84 -1.64
C THR A 72 28.82 8.84 -0.98
N ASN A 73 29.17 7.56 -1.06
CA ASN A 73 28.51 6.46 -0.38
C ASN A 73 29.58 5.59 0.30
N GLY A 74 29.83 5.84 1.59
CA GLY A 74 31.02 5.32 2.25
C GLY A 74 32.28 5.95 1.64
N ASP A 75 33.19 5.12 1.13
CA ASP A 75 34.43 5.57 0.49
C ASP A 75 34.32 5.65 -1.06
N ASP A 76 33.17 5.26 -1.63
CA ASP A 76 32.92 5.24 -3.09
C ASP A 76 32.15 6.47 -3.59
N TRP A 77 32.32 6.79 -4.87
CA TRP A 77 31.56 7.82 -5.58
C TRP A 77 30.51 7.21 -6.48
N ASP A 78 29.24 7.46 -6.16
CA ASP A 78 28.10 7.01 -6.94
C ASP A 78 27.56 8.12 -7.84
N GLU A 79 27.29 7.82 -9.12
CA GLU A 79 26.57 8.74 -10.02
C GLU A 79 25.10 8.80 -9.61
N CYS A 80 24.64 9.97 -9.14
CA CYS A 80 23.27 10.14 -8.65
C CYS A 80 22.33 10.69 -9.73
N ALA A 81 22.82 11.57 -10.61
CA ALA A 81 22.03 12.14 -11.68
C ALA A 81 22.88 12.66 -12.83
N HIS A 82 22.31 12.69 -14.03
CA HIS A 82 22.97 13.29 -15.18
C HIS A 82 21.94 13.92 -16.13
N GLY A 83 22.42 14.79 -17.00
CA GLY A 83 21.61 15.43 -18.03
C GLY A 83 22.43 16.35 -18.91
N SER A 84 21.74 17.17 -19.69
CA SER A 84 22.37 18.28 -20.42
C SER A 84 21.78 19.61 -19.99
N ASN A 85 22.59 20.66 -20.02
CA ASN A 85 22.22 22.03 -19.71
C ASN A 85 22.51 22.92 -20.92
N LYS A 86 21.57 23.78 -21.30
CA LYS A 86 21.72 24.84 -22.28
C LYS A 86 21.49 26.19 -21.60
N VAL A 87 22.50 27.04 -21.59
CA VAL A 87 22.38 28.43 -21.18
C VAL A 87 21.86 29.24 -22.37
N GLU A 88 20.69 29.84 -22.22
CA GLU A 88 20.09 30.71 -23.22
C GLU A 88 20.62 32.13 -23.05
N LEU A 89 21.27 32.65 -24.09
CA LEU A 89 21.84 33.99 -24.07
C LEU A 89 21.00 34.97 -24.89
N GLN A 90 21.05 36.22 -24.48
CA GLN A 90 20.54 37.33 -25.25
C GLN A 90 21.35 37.42 -26.56
N PRO A 91 20.65 37.58 -27.70
CA PRO A 91 21.22 37.99 -28.98
C PRO A 91 22.30 39.09 -28.80
N GLU A 92 23.44 38.98 -29.48
CA GLU A 92 24.43 40.07 -29.52
C GLU A 92 23.83 41.32 -30.15
N SER A 93 24.27 42.49 -29.68
CA SER A 93 23.76 43.81 -30.05
C SER A 93 23.78 44.10 -31.56
N ASP A 94 24.60 43.37 -32.31
CA ASP A 94 24.83 43.57 -33.75
C ASP A 94 23.89 42.75 -34.66
N LEU A 95 22.84 42.13 -34.09
CA LEU A 95 21.90 41.33 -34.89
C LEU A 95 20.92 42.21 -35.68
N ALA A 96 20.59 41.76 -36.89
CA ALA A 96 19.66 42.46 -37.77
C ALA A 96 18.30 42.71 -37.06
N PRO A 97 17.66 43.88 -37.23
CA PRO A 97 16.41 44.24 -36.54
C PRO A 97 15.29 43.19 -36.70
N GLU A 98 15.24 42.50 -37.82
CA GLU A 98 14.28 41.42 -38.08
C GLU A 98 14.50 40.19 -37.18
N GLN A 99 15.75 39.81 -36.94
CA GLN A 99 16.10 38.67 -36.08
C GLN A 99 15.81 38.98 -34.61
N ALA A 100 16.07 40.22 -34.17
CA ALA A 100 15.71 40.70 -32.84
C ALA A 100 14.18 40.63 -32.64
N ARG A 101 13.39 41.16 -33.59
CA ARG A 101 11.91 41.10 -33.56
C ARG A 101 11.38 39.67 -33.54
N PHE A 102 11.96 38.77 -34.33
CA PHE A 102 11.55 37.36 -34.34
C PHE A 102 11.82 36.68 -32.98
N SER A 103 12.98 36.93 -32.38
CA SER A 103 13.33 36.39 -31.06
C SER A 103 12.38 36.89 -29.95
N GLU A 104 12.00 38.16 -30.00
CA GLU A 104 11.05 38.76 -29.05
C GLU A 104 9.64 38.22 -29.25
N THR A 105 9.18 38.10 -30.50
CA THR A 105 7.87 37.50 -30.82
C THR A 105 7.77 36.07 -30.31
N ARG A 106 8.85 35.28 -30.45
CA ARG A 106 8.91 33.91 -29.92
C ARG A 106 8.81 33.89 -28.40
N ARG A 107 9.52 34.79 -27.71
CA ARG A 107 9.46 34.93 -26.24
C ARG A 107 8.07 35.33 -25.76
N ARG A 108 7.43 36.30 -26.40
CA ARG A 108 6.06 36.72 -26.09
C ARG A 108 5.05 35.59 -26.31
N ARG A 109 5.19 34.83 -27.39
CA ARG A 109 4.34 33.65 -27.66
C ARG A 109 4.53 32.58 -26.59
N PHE A 110 5.77 32.29 -26.21
CA PHE A 110 6.07 31.34 -25.14
C PHE A 110 5.45 31.79 -23.82
N ALA A 111 5.66 33.04 -23.43
CA ALA A 111 5.10 33.59 -22.20
C ALA A 111 3.58 33.48 -22.18
N ARG A 112 2.92 33.93 -23.25
CA ARG A 112 1.46 33.81 -23.39
C ARG A 112 0.99 32.36 -23.27
N SER A 113 1.65 31.41 -23.94
CA SER A 113 1.24 30.00 -23.88
C SER A 113 1.36 29.41 -22.48
N VAL A 114 2.37 29.81 -21.69
CA VAL A 114 2.54 29.33 -20.32
C VAL A 114 1.47 29.91 -19.40
N THR A 115 1.16 31.20 -19.55
CA THR A 115 0.09 31.86 -18.78
C THR A 115 -1.28 31.28 -19.11
N GLU A 116 -1.60 31.09 -20.41
CA GLU A 116 -2.84 30.45 -20.87
C GLU A 116 -2.99 29.02 -20.31
N GLU A 117 -1.92 28.23 -20.32
CA GLU A 117 -1.90 26.87 -19.76
C GLU A 117 -2.16 26.88 -18.24
N LEU A 118 -1.54 27.82 -17.52
CA LEU A 118 -1.69 27.95 -16.08
C LEU A 118 -3.12 28.34 -15.70
N GLU A 119 -3.71 29.32 -16.38
CA GLU A 119 -5.11 29.73 -16.15
C GLU A 119 -6.08 28.60 -16.47
N ALA A 120 -5.88 27.88 -17.58
CA ALA A 120 -6.71 26.73 -17.94
C ALA A 120 -6.67 25.61 -16.89
N ASN A 121 -5.53 25.42 -16.21
CA ASN A 121 -5.42 24.47 -15.10
C ASN A 121 -6.11 25.01 -13.84
N ALA A 122 -5.97 26.31 -13.55
CA ALA A 122 -6.63 26.95 -12.42
C ALA A 122 -8.15 26.87 -12.50
N GLU A 123 -8.74 27.07 -13.70
CA GLU A 123 -10.19 26.99 -13.93
C GLU A 123 -10.79 25.60 -13.63
N LYS A 124 -9.98 24.54 -13.75
CA LYS A 124 -10.41 23.16 -13.45
C LYS A 124 -10.38 22.85 -11.95
N CYS A 125 -9.52 23.53 -11.20
CA CYS A 125 -9.26 23.26 -9.79
C CYS A 125 -10.38 23.80 -8.88
N ARG A 126 -11.39 22.96 -8.61
CA ARG A 126 -12.60 23.33 -7.85
C ARG A 126 -12.56 22.97 -6.37
N LEU A 127 -11.64 22.09 -5.97
CA LEU A 127 -11.47 21.66 -4.58
C LEU A 127 -10.34 22.45 -3.94
N ILE A 128 -10.47 22.79 -2.66
CA ILE A 128 -9.47 23.57 -1.91
C ILE A 128 -8.99 22.74 -0.73
N VAL A 129 -7.70 22.82 -0.42
CA VAL A 129 -7.12 22.23 0.78
C VAL A 129 -6.33 23.27 1.56
N HIS A 130 -6.54 23.32 2.87
CA HIS A 130 -5.76 24.19 3.73
C HIS A 130 -4.30 23.69 3.83
N HIS A 131 -3.32 24.58 3.71
CA HIS A 131 -1.89 24.22 3.68
C HIS A 131 -1.46 23.32 4.86
N SER A 132 -1.88 23.64 6.09
CA SER A 132 -1.52 22.84 7.27
C SER A 132 -2.17 21.45 7.27
N GLN A 133 -3.34 21.31 6.65
CA GLN A 133 -4.00 20.02 6.47
C GLN A 133 -3.28 19.19 5.41
N LEU A 134 -2.86 19.81 4.31
CA LEU A 134 -2.06 19.16 3.27
C LEU A 134 -0.81 18.52 3.88
N TYR A 135 0.09 19.33 4.47
CA TYR A 135 1.37 18.83 4.98
C TYR A 135 1.20 17.83 6.12
N ARG A 136 0.21 18.03 7.02
CA ARG A 136 -0.11 17.05 8.06
C ARG A 136 -0.57 15.71 7.48
N ASN A 137 -1.39 15.73 6.43
CA ASN A 137 -1.84 14.51 5.76
C ASN A 137 -0.69 13.82 5.03
N MET A 138 0.23 14.58 4.41
CA MET A 138 1.42 14.02 3.76
C MET A 138 2.35 13.32 4.73
N LEU A 139 2.59 13.93 5.90
CA LEU A 139 3.35 13.32 6.97
C LEU A 139 2.67 12.05 7.48
N LYS A 140 1.40 12.15 7.87
CA LYS A 140 0.68 11.04 8.53
C LYS A 140 0.38 9.86 7.62
N ARG A 141 0.09 10.09 6.33
CA ARG A 141 -0.39 9.04 5.42
C ARG A 141 0.63 8.58 4.38
N SER A 142 1.63 9.41 4.08
CA SER A 142 2.61 9.13 3.02
C SER A 142 4.06 9.11 3.53
N GLY A 143 4.29 9.51 4.79
CA GLY A 143 5.62 9.62 5.38
C GLY A 143 6.45 10.80 4.86
N PHE A 144 5.85 11.74 4.12
CA PHE A 144 6.57 12.91 3.62
C PHE A 144 6.61 14.02 4.67
N ASP A 145 7.74 14.12 5.37
CA ASP A 145 8.04 15.25 6.24
C ASP A 145 8.75 16.36 5.45
N TYR A 146 8.04 17.47 5.20
CA TYR A 146 8.59 18.66 4.56
C TYR A 146 9.34 19.57 5.55
N GLY A 147 9.29 19.27 6.85
CA GLY A 147 9.89 20.09 7.89
C GLY A 147 9.31 21.51 7.92
N PRO A 148 9.90 22.44 8.67
CA PRO A 148 9.39 23.82 8.76
C PRO A 148 9.72 24.67 7.52
N TYR A 149 10.72 24.30 6.73
CA TYR A 149 11.28 25.14 5.66
C TYR A 149 10.58 24.96 4.30
N PHE A 150 10.09 23.75 4.01
CA PHE A 150 9.50 23.41 2.71
C PHE A 150 7.97 23.42 2.70
N GLN A 151 7.36 23.95 3.76
CA GLN A 151 5.91 24.10 3.88
C GLN A 151 5.38 25.44 3.33
N LEU A 152 5.80 25.80 2.11
CA LEU A 152 5.58 27.13 1.54
C LEU A 152 4.27 27.28 0.76
N LEU A 153 3.64 26.18 0.33
CA LEU A 153 2.43 26.26 -0.50
C LEU A 153 1.27 26.93 0.25
N ARG A 154 0.61 27.85 -0.41
CA ARG A 154 -0.59 28.60 0.02
C ARG A 154 -1.64 28.53 -1.09
N GLU A 155 -2.88 28.87 -0.74
CA GLU A 155 -4.01 28.94 -1.70
C GLU A 155 -4.10 27.72 -2.63
N ILE A 156 -4.07 26.54 -2.03
CA ILE A 156 -3.92 25.27 -2.74
C ILE A 156 -5.29 24.83 -3.24
N SER A 157 -5.44 24.67 -4.55
CA SER A 157 -6.64 24.11 -5.19
C SER A 157 -6.29 22.96 -6.13
N TYR A 158 -7.24 22.05 -6.35
CA TYR A 158 -7.07 20.85 -7.16
C TYR A 158 -8.39 20.31 -7.70
N ASP A 159 -8.31 19.29 -8.56
CA ASP A 159 -9.46 18.51 -9.02
C ASP A 159 -9.24 16.99 -8.92
N GLY A 160 -10.24 16.20 -9.32
CA GLY A 160 -10.14 14.75 -9.36
C GLY A 160 -9.38 14.19 -10.57
N ASP A 161 -9.10 15.04 -11.56
CA ASP A 161 -8.56 14.67 -12.87
C ASP A 161 -7.05 14.95 -12.98
N GLY A 162 -6.41 15.31 -11.86
CA GLY A 162 -4.96 15.43 -11.77
C GLY A 162 -4.41 16.84 -12.00
N HIS A 163 -5.24 17.88 -11.89
CA HIS A 163 -4.82 19.28 -11.90
C HIS A 163 -4.69 19.81 -10.47
N ALA A 164 -3.69 20.66 -10.24
CA ALA A 164 -3.53 21.39 -8.99
C ALA A 164 -2.86 22.74 -9.22
N THR A 165 -3.23 23.73 -8.41
CA THR A 165 -2.57 25.04 -8.36
C THR A 165 -2.28 25.46 -6.93
N ALA A 166 -1.31 26.36 -6.78
CA ALA A 166 -0.96 26.94 -5.50
C ALA A 166 -0.20 28.27 -5.72
N ILE A 167 -0.11 29.06 -4.66
CA ILE A 167 0.77 30.22 -4.57
C ILE A 167 1.87 29.92 -3.55
N LEU A 168 3.09 30.38 -3.80
CA LEU A 168 4.17 30.32 -2.83
C LEU A 168 5.11 31.53 -2.94
N PRO A 169 5.60 32.04 -1.80
CA PRO A 169 6.64 33.05 -1.77
C PRO A 169 7.98 32.47 -2.21
N LEU A 170 8.74 33.22 -3.02
CA LEU A 170 10.01 32.76 -3.58
C LEU A 170 11.08 32.51 -2.49
N ARG A 171 11.11 33.26 -1.39
CA ARG A 171 12.25 33.32 -0.44
C ARG A 171 11.90 33.07 1.03
N ASP A 172 10.68 32.68 1.37
CA ASP A 172 10.31 32.46 2.79
C ASP A 172 11.11 31.34 3.46
N TYR A 173 11.62 30.37 2.70
CA TYR A 173 12.56 29.37 3.23
C TYR A 173 13.80 30.04 3.84
N ALA A 174 14.22 31.19 3.30
CA ALA A 174 15.43 31.87 3.71
C ALA A 174 15.31 32.67 5.01
N LEU A 175 14.08 33.02 5.41
CA LEU A 175 13.83 33.67 6.70
C LEU A 175 14.04 32.73 7.88
N THR A 176 13.97 31.42 7.63
CA THR A 176 13.96 30.40 8.68
C THR A 176 15.18 29.49 8.65
N MET A 177 15.89 29.39 7.52
CA MET A 177 17.08 28.56 7.39
C MET A 177 18.38 29.39 7.48
N ARG A 178 19.23 29.05 8.46
CA ARG A 178 20.46 29.81 8.85
C ARG A 178 21.50 30.00 7.74
N TYR A 179 21.42 29.22 6.65
CA TYR A 179 22.36 29.22 5.51
C TYR A 179 21.65 29.30 4.14
N ALA A 180 20.43 29.83 4.10
CA ALA A 180 19.55 29.78 2.95
C ALA A 180 19.87 30.72 1.77
N GLY A 181 21.13 31.13 1.62
CA GLY A 181 21.57 31.81 0.39
C GLY A 181 21.50 30.91 -0.85
N GLU A 182 21.18 29.62 -0.67
CA GLU A 182 21.13 28.61 -1.72
C GLU A 182 19.76 27.90 -1.71
N ASP A 183 19.12 27.95 -2.88
CA ASP A 183 17.68 27.82 -3.14
C ASP A 183 17.22 26.35 -3.26
N PRO A 184 16.17 25.91 -2.53
CA PRO A 184 15.54 24.61 -2.78
C PRO A 184 14.01 24.64 -2.91
N CYS A 185 13.46 23.94 -3.92
CA CYS A 185 12.02 23.79 -4.19
C CYS A 185 11.57 22.31 -4.17
N VAL A 186 10.46 21.92 -3.48
CA VAL A 186 9.62 20.72 -3.78
C VAL A 186 8.19 20.81 -3.16
N GLY A 187 7.14 20.29 -3.84
CA GLY A 187 5.72 20.12 -3.40
C GLY A 187 5.25 18.64 -3.33
N GLY A 188 4.11 18.26 -2.70
CA GLY A 188 2.75 18.08 -3.28
C GLY A 188 1.97 16.86 -2.66
N GLY A 189 0.63 16.78 -2.81
CA GLY A 189 -0.39 16.11 -1.93
C GLY A 189 -1.06 14.75 -2.27
N ASN A 190 -1.78 14.15 -1.29
CA ASN A 190 -2.51 12.84 -1.16
C ASN A 190 -1.71 11.63 -0.57
N PRO A 191 -2.36 10.59 0.03
CA PRO A 191 -1.71 9.31 0.34
C PRO A 191 -1.18 8.70 -0.96
N VAL A 192 0.06 9.05 -1.25
CA VAL A 192 0.75 8.71 -2.47
C VAL A 192 1.88 7.79 -2.02
N PRO A 193 1.97 6.57 -2.55
CA PRO A 193 3.11 5.70 -2.27
C PRO A 193 4.39 6.47 -2.54
N THR A 194 5.37 6.44 -1.64
CA THR A 194 6.58 7.29 -1.71
C THR A 194 7.14 7.31 -3.14
N ILE A 195 7.00 8.44 -3.83
CA ILE A 195 7.42 8.61 -5.24
C ILE A 195 8.88 9.04 -5.26
N MET A 196 9.71 8.31 -6.01
CA MET A 196 11.03 8.77 -6.42
C MET A 196 10.95 9.30 -7.85
N PHE A 197 11.46 10.50 -8.09
CA PHE A 197 11.65 10.98 -9.46
C PHE A 197 12.75 10.18 -10.14
N SER A 198 12.48 9.71 -11.37
CA SER A 198 13.42 8.91 -12.16
C SER A 198 13.85 9.63 -13.45
N HIS A 199 12.98 10.51 -13.96
CA HIS A 199 13.24 11.23 -15.20
C HIS A 199 12.57 12.60 -15.22
N LEU A 200 13.24 13.56 -15.84
CA LEU A 200 12.67 14.87 -16.18
C LEU A 200 13.06 15.19 -17.62
N ARG A 201 12.07 15.21 -18.52
CA ARG A 201 12.29 15.43 -19.96
C ARG A 201 12.89 16.80 -20.22
N LYS A 202 12.32 17.84 -19.63
CA LYS A 202 12.80 19.21 -19.81
C LYS A 202 12.47 20.09 -18.60
N LEU A 203 13.43 20.90 -18.17
CA LEU A 203 13.24 22.00 -17.22
C LEU A 203 13.75 23.28 -17.86
N TRP A 204 12.96 24.33 -17.82
CA TRP A 204 13.40 25.69 -18.16
C TRP A 204 13.25 26.58 -16.93
N VAL A 205 14.29 27.37 -16.62
CA VAL A 205 14.35 28.30 -15.49
C VAL A 205 14.79 29.66 -15.98
N SER A 206 13.97 30.69 -15.73
CA SER A 206 14.25 32.08 -16.08
C SER A 206 15.39 32.67 -15.24
N GLN A 207 16.23 33.50 -15.86
CA GLN A 207 17.24 34.28 -15.15
C GLN A 207 16.62 35.24 -14.14
N GLN A 208 15.36 35.65 -14.34
CA GLN A 208 14.69 36.62 -13.48
C GLN A 208 14.57 36.15 -12.03
N LEU A 209 14.45 34.84 -11.78
CA LEU A 209 14.42 34.30 -10.41
C LEU A 209 15.64 34.71 -9.57
N PHE A 210 16.79 34.87 -10.23
CA PHE A 210 18.05 35.25 -9.58
C PHE A 210 18.24 36.77 -9.50
N LYS A 211 17.57 37.54 -10.37
CA LYS A 211 17.69 39.01 -10.45
C LYS A 211 16.63 39.75 -9.64
N THR A 212 15.44 39.16 -9.48
CA THR A 212 14.33 39.80 -8.81
C THR A 212 14.65 40.05 -7.33
N GLY A 213 14.56 41.31 -6.90
CA GLY A 213 14.73 41.69 -5.49
C GLY A 213 13.52 41.30 -4.63
N GLY A 214 13.67 41.34 -3.30
CA GLY A 214 12.55 41.11 -2.39
C GLY A 214 12.10 39.65 -2.31
N ASN A 215 10.80 39.42 -2.14
CA ASN A 215 10.21 38.09 -1.96
C ASN A 215 8.90 37.99 -2.76
N PRO A 216 8.98 37.92 -4.10
CA PRO A 216 7.80 37.89 -4.95
C PRO A 216 7.00 36.60 -4.72
N GLN A 217 5.69 36.69 -4.93
CA GLN A 217 4.81 35.53 -4.96
C GLN A 217 4.92 34.84 -6.33
N LEU A 218 4.92 33.52 -6.30
CA LEU A 218 4.88 32.67 -7.48
C LEU A 218 3.53 31.97 -7.53
N ARG A 219 2.92 31.94 -8.72
CA ARG A 219 1.75 31.12 -8.98
C ARG A 219 2.17 29.88 -9.75
N VAL A 220 1.78 28.72 -9.25
CA VAL A 220 2.15 27.40 -9.79
C VAL A 220 0.88 26.69 -10.24
N ALA A 221 0.94 26.06 -11.41
CA ALA A 221 0.01 25.02 -11.78
C ALA A 221 0.75 23.75 -12.17
N THR A 222 0.18 22.61 -11.83
CA THR A 222 0.63 21.30 -12.28
C THR A 222 -0.54 20.50 -12.79
N HIS A 223 -0.31 19.69 -13.81
CA HIS A 223 -1.27 18.69 -14.23
C HIS A 223 -0.57 17.39 -14.60
N GLU A 224 -1.28 16.29 -14.37
CA GLU A 224 -0.86 14.97 -14.78
C GLU A 224 -0.97 14.83 -16.31
N THR A 225 0.11 14.35 -16.94
CA THR A 225 0.16 14.06 -18.38
C THR A 225 0.11 12.56 -18.67
N MET A 226 0.45 11.73 -17.68
CA MET A 226 0.37 10.27 -17.77
C MET A 226 0.19 9.67 -16.37
N ARG A 227 -0.69 8.67 -16.27
CA ARG A 227 -0.81 7.79 -15.10
C ARG A 227 -0.71 6.33 -15.51
N ALA A 228 0.21 5.62 -14.89
CA ALA A 228 0.36 4.18 -14.97
C ALA A 228 0.24 3.57 -13.56
N PHE A 229 0.28 2.24 -13.46
CA PHE A 229 0.09 1.52 -12.20
C PHE A 229 1.02 1.97 -11.06
N ARG A 230 2.28 2.30 -11.39
CA ARG A 230 3.29 2.77 -10.42
C ARG A 230 3.94 4.08 -10.81
N GLU A 231 3.52 4.69 -11.92
CA GLU A 231 4.22 5.84 -12.47
C GLU A 231 3.24 6.95 -12.75
N ALA A 232 3.68 8.17 -12.48
CA ALA A 232 2.97 9.37 -12.87
C ALA A 232 3.96 10.29 -13.58
N GLU A 233 3.52 10.91 -14.67
CA GLU A 233 4.23 12.01 -15.32
C GLU A 233 3.41 13.29 -15.17
N CYS A 234 4.08 14.37 -14.79
CA CYS A 234 3.45 15.67 -14.61
C CYS A 234 4.14 16.74 -15.45
N ARG A 235 3.37 17.79 -15.72
CA ARG A 235 3.85 19.05 -16.28
C ARG A 235 3.50 20.17 -15.30
N THR A 236 4.48 21.02 -14.99
CA THR A 236 4.35 22.09 -14.01
C THR A 236 4.79 23.42 -14.63
N THR A 237 3.96 24.44 -14.51
CA THR A 237 4.23 25.81 -14.96
C THR A 237 4.22 26.75 -13.77
N VAL A 238 5.15 27.70 -13.78
CA VAL A 238 5.30 28.69 -12.71
C VAL A 238 5.50 30.07 -13.32
N VAL A 239 4.73 31.03 -12.83
CA VAL A 239 4.81 32.45 -13.20
C VAL A 239 4.97 33.31 -11.95
N PHE A 240 5.50 34.51 -12.10
CA PHE A 240 5.33 35.54 -11.07
C PHE A 240 3.84 35.91 -10.96
N ASP A 241 3.34 36.03 -9.74
CA ASP A 241 1.92 36.28 -9.49
C ASP A 241 1.48 37.69 -9.94
N ASP A 242 2.36 38.68 -9.82
CA ASP A 242 2.10 40.08 -10.13
C ASP A 242 2.19 40.41 -11.63
N THR A 243 3.16 39.82 -12.33
CA THR A 243 3.49 40.14 -13.73
C THR A 243 3.04 39.06 -14.71
N ALA A 244 2.66 37.88 -14.21
CA ALA A 244 2.40 36.68 -15.01
C ALA A 244 3.58 36.25 -15.91
N GLU A 245 4.79 36.76 -15.65
CA GLU A 245 5.99 36.38 -16.41
C GLU A 245 6.40 34.94 -16.03
N PRO A 246 6.62 34.05 -17.01
CA PRO A 246 7.06 32.68 -16.74
C PRO A 246 8.45 32.64 -16.11
N VAL A 247 8.58 31.84 -15.07
CA VAL A 247 9.84 31.66 -14.35
C VAL A 247 10.33 30.22 -14.35
N ILE A 248 9.44 29.23 -14.33
CA ILE A 248 9.80 27.81 -14.39
C ILE A 248 8.80 27.06 -15.26
N VAL A 249 9.31 26.17 -16.12
CA VAL A 249 8.49 25.18 -16.82
C VAL A 249 9.15 23.82 -16.69
N LEU A 250 8.49 22.90 -15.98
CA LEU A 250 8.85 21.49 -15.91
C LEU A 250 7.95 20.71 -16.86
N ASP A 251 8.57 19.95 -17.74
CA ASP A 251 7.88 19.10 -18.69
C ASP A 251 8.37 17.67 -18.55
N GLY A 252 7.44 16.74 -18.39
CA GLY A 252 7.71 15.32 -18.30
C GLY A 252 8.46 14.93 -17.04
N GLN A 253 8.05 15.46 -15.88
CA GLN A 253 8.56 15.04 -14.57
C GLN A 253 7.91 13.70 -14.22
N ARG A 254 8.69 12.61 -14.31
CA ARG A 254 8.22 11.25 -14.06
C ARG A 254 8.67 10.77 -12.68
N GLY A 255 7.70 10.35 -11.90
CA GLY A 255 7.87 9.71 -10.61
C GLY A 255 7.45 8.24 -10.64
N THR A 256 8.14 7.41 -9.87
CA THR A 256 7.81 6.00 -9.66
C THR A 256 7.54 5.74 -8.17
N ALA A 257 6.40 5.12 -7.87
CA ALA A 257 6.00 4.67 -6.55
C ALA A 257 6.92 3.54 -6.05
N ILE A 258 7.61 3.76 -4.92
CA ILE A 258 8.55 2.80 -4.32
C ILE A 258 7.81 1.78 -3.45
N THR A 259 6.72 2.18 -2.79
CA THR A 259 5.93 1.25 -2.00
C THR A 259 4.97 0.48 -2.92
N SER A 260 5.02 -0.86 -2.85
CA SER A 260 3.85 -1.64 -3.16
C SER A 260 2.75 -1.15 -2.22
N LEU A 261 1.68 -0.56 -2.75
CA LEU A 261 0.38 -0.73 -2.12
C LEU A 261 0.29 -2.23 -1.84
N GLN A 262 0.42 -2.63 -0.57
CA GLN A 262 0.33 -4.04 -0.21
C GLN A 262 -1.02 -4.48 -0.74
N LYS A 263 -1.00 -5.31 -1.79
CA LYS A 263 -2.13 -6.20 -2.03
C LYS A 263 -2.15 -7.05 -0.77
N SER A 264 -3.08 -6.76 0.14
CA SER A 264 -3.45 -7.69 1.18
C SER A 264 -3.58 -9.05 0.51
N ALA A 265 -2.67 -9.96 0.84
CA ALA A 265 -2.76 -11.33 0.42
C ALA A 265 -4.15 -11.82 0.84
N GLU A 266 -4.84 -12.49 -0.07
CA GLU A 266 -6.09 -13.18 0.25
C GLU A 266 -5.81 -14.09 1.45
N GLY A 267 -6.37 -13.78 2.63
CA GLY A 267 -6.50 -14.77 3.71
C GLY A 267 -6.30 -14.32 5.15
N GLU A 268 -5.56 -13.27 5.49
CA GLU A 268 -5.28 -12.99 6.93
C GLU A 268 -5.28 -11.48 7.23
N GLY A 269 -6.18 -11.07 8.14
CA GLY A 269 -6.17 -9.76 8.81
C GLY A 269 -6.40 -8.56 7.90
N ILE A 270 -7.63 -8.01 7.92
CA ILE A 270 -7.89 -6.66 7.40
C ILE A 270 -7.03 -5.68 8.23
N SER A 271 -5.98 -5.12 7.64
CA SER A 271 -5.31 -3.94 8.19
C SER A 271 -6.34 -2.82 8.33
N GLU A 272 -6.44 -2.17 9.48
CA GLU A 272 -7.41 -1.08 9.76
C GLU A 272 -7.43 0.06 8.72
N ASP A 273 -6.42 0.17 7.86
CA ASP A 273 -6.27 1.22 6.85
C ASP A 273 -6.78 0.87 5.43
N SER A 274 -7.21 -0.38 5.17
CA SER A 274 -7.82 -0.70 3.88
C SER A 274 -9.29 -0.29 3.88
N LYS A 275 -9.58 0.90 3.32
CA LYS A 275 -10.95 1.35 3.09
C LYS A 275 -11.64 0.42 2.10
N GLN A 276 -12.30 -0.62 2.61
CA GLN A 276 -13.15 -1.50 1.83
C GLN A 276 -14.33 -0.67 1.28
N LEU A 277 -14.21 -0.27 0.01
CA LEU A 277 -15.24 0.49 -0.70
C LEU A 277 -16.28 -0.41 -1.36
N LEU A 278 -15.94 -1.68 -1.58
CA LEU A 278 -16.78 -2.66 -2.25
C LEU A 278 -17.15 -3.77 -1.28
N TYR A 279 -18.46 -4.02 -1.18
CA TYR A 279 -19.03 -5.10 -0.40
C TYR A 279 -19.69 -6.07 -1.37
N SER A 280 -19.41 -7.36 -1.22
CA SER A 280 -20.18 -8.42 -1.87
C SER A 280 -21.36 -8.79 -0.98
N LEU A 281 -22.53 -8.95 -1.59
CA LEU A 281 -23.64 -9.60 -0.90
C LEU A 281 -23.36 -11.09 -0.80
N GLU A 282 -23.26 -11.59 0.42
CA GLU A 282 -23.20 -13.02 0.68
C GLU A 282 -24.62 -13.59 0.64
N TYR A 283 -24.85 -14.63 -0.16
CA TYR A 283 -26.14 -15.31 -0.27
C TYR A 283 -26.04 -16.71 0.31
N LYS A 284 -26.87 -17.02 1.32
CA LYS A 284 -27.07 -18.38 1.84
C LYS A 284 -28.52 -18.81 1.62
N PRO A 285 -28.79 -20.07 1.25
CA PRO A 285 -30.14 -20.55 1.05
C PRO A 285 -30.88 -20.59 2.40
N HIS A 286 -32.17 -20.25 2.37
CA HIS A 286 -33.01 -20.37 3.54
C HIS A 286 -33.31 -21.85 3.80
N LEU A 287 -32.78 -22.43 4.88
CA LEU A 287 -32.82 -23.87 5.10
C LEU A 287 -34.24 -24.42 5.17
N SER A 288 -35.23 -23.65 5.64
CA SER A 288 -36.64 -24.12 5.68
C SER A 288 -37.29 -24.27 4.29
N LEU A 289 -36.68 -23.71 3.23
CA LEU A 289 -37.20 -23.80 1.86
C LEU A 289 -36.61 -25.00 1.09
N LEU A 290 -35.61 -25.67 1.66
CA LEU A 290 -34.97 -26.84 1.08
C LEU A 290 -35.65 -28.13 1.56
N SER A 291 -35.71 -29.15 0.70
CA SER A 291 -36.04 -30.52 1.11
C SER A 291 -34.93 -31.13 1.99
N GLU A 292 -35.21 -32.22 2.71
CA GLU A 292 -34.18 -32.88 3.54
C GLU A 292 -32.97 -33.37 2.74
N VAL A 293 -33.19 -33.82 1.51
CA VAL A 293 -32.11 -34.24 0.60
C VAL A 293 -31.24 -33.04 0.21
N GLU A 294 -31.86 -31.90 -0.13
CA GLU A 294 -31.16 -30.68 -0.50
C GLU A 294 -30.42 -30.05 0.69
N LYS A 295 -31.02 -30.04 1.90
CA LYS A 295 -30.34 -29.59 3.13
C LYS A 295 -29.10 -30.43 3.39
N SER A 296 -29.22 -31.75 3.32
CA SER A 296 -28.12 -32.68 3.54
C SER A 296 -26.99 -32.46 2.53
N ALA A 297 -27.32 -32.35 1.24
CA ALA A 297 -26.34 -32.08 0.19
C ALA A 297 -25.65 -30.73 0.38
N TYR A 298 -26.41 -29.67 0.66
CA TYR A 298 -25.90 -28.32 0.87
C TYR A 298 -24.95 -28.24 2.07
N LEU A 299 -25.38 -28.74 3.23
CA LEU A 299 -24.57 -28.71 4.46
C LEU A 299 -23.34 -29.59 4.32
N THR A 300 -23.46 -30.76 3.67
CA THR A 300 -22.30 -31.62 3.38
C THR A 300 -21.26 -30.89 2.54
N GLU A 301 -21.70 -30.14 1.52
CA GLU A 301 -20.79 -29.35 0.70
C GLU A 301 -20.19 -28.16 1.47
N ALA A 302 -20.97 -27.48 2.30
CA ALA A 302 -20.49 -26.41 3.17
C ALA A 302 -19.41 -26.92 4.14
N PHE A 303 -19.62 -28.08 4.75
CA PHE A 303 -18.65 -28.71 5.66
C PHE A 303 -17.37 -29.16 4.94
N LYS A 304 -17.45 -29.55 3.65
CA LYS A 304 -16.25 -29.91 2.87
C LYS A 304 -15.38 -28.69 2.55
N LYS A 305 -16.00 -27.53 2.33
CA LYS A 305 -15.30 -26.29 1.99
C LYS A 305 -14.61 -25.66 3.20
N ASP A 306 -15.18 -25.83 4.39
CA ASP A 306 -14.59 -25.30 5.62
C ASP A 306 -13.47 -26.21 6.14
N SER A 307 -12.24 -25.67 6.18
CA SER A 307 -11.06 -26.37 6.70
C SER A 307 -11.20 -26.81 8.16
N ARG A 308 -12.01 -26.10 8.96
CA ARG A 308 -12.29 -26.42 10.37
C ARG A 308 -13.20 -27.63 10.54
N CYS A 309 -13.94 -28.01 9.49
CA CYS A 309 -14.85 -29.15 9.46
C CYS A 309 -14.21 -30.43 8.89
N ARG A 310 -12.89 -30.42 8.63
CA ARG A 310 -12.18 -31.58 8.08
C ARG A 310 -12.40 -32.83 8.94
N PRO A 311 -12.68 -33.98 8.32
CA PRO A 311 -12.83 -35.24 9.03
C PRO A 311 -11.52 -35.62 9.72
N SER A 312 -11.62 -36.23 10.89
CA SER A 312 -10.49 -36.85 11.57
C SER A 312 -9.86 -37.94 10.69
N HIS A 313 -8.60 -38.30 10.98
CA HIS A 313 -7.94 -39.40 10.27
C HIS A 313 -8.79 -40.67 10.34
N LYS A 314 -8.97 -41.33 9.18
CA LYS A 314 -9.83 -42.52 9.05
C LYS A 314 -9.52 -43.58 10.10
N GLU A 315 -8.24 -43.80 10.40
CA GLU A 315 -7.77 -44.75 11.40
C GLU A 315 -8.34 -44.49 12.80
N ILE A 316 -8.43 -43.22 13.22
CA ILE A 316 -8.98 -42.82 14.52
C ILE A 316 -10.49 -43.08 14.58
N VAL A 317 -11.20 -42.79 13.47
CA VAL A 317 -12.64 -43.01 13.37
C VAL A 317 -12.96 -44.50 13.35
N ASP A 318 -12.20 -45.28 12.58
CA ASP A 318 -12.33 -46.73 12.47
C ASP A 318 -12.08 -47.41 13.84
N LEU A 319 -11.11 -46.91 14.62
CA LEU A 319 -10.84 -47.38 15.98
C LEU A 319 -12.02 -47.10 16.93
N ALA A 320 -12.54 -45.87 16.92
CA ALA A 320 -13.67 -45.47 17.76
C ALA A 320 -14.95 -46.24 17.40
N ASP A 321 -15.20 -46.45 16.10
CA ASP A 321 -16.31 -47.27 15.62
C ASP A 321 -16.15 -48.73 16.04
N ALA A 322 -14.94 -49.29 15.96
CA ALA A 322 -14.68 -50.67 16.37
C ALA A 322 -14.98 -50.90 17.86
N ILE A 323 -14.52 -49.98 18.73
CA ILE A 323 -14.83 -50.00 20.18
C ILE A 323 -16.34 -49.89 20.42
N SER A 324 -17.00 -48.95 19.75
CA SER A 324 -18.44 -48.72 19.89
C SER A 324 -19.25 -49.94 19.46
N LEU A 325 -18.92 -50.54 18.31
CA LEU A 325 -19.57 -51.73 17.79
C LEU A 325 -19.38 -52.92 18.73
N HIS A 326 -18.19 -53.11 19.30
CA HIS A 326 -17.95 -54.17 20.29
C HIS A 326 -18.89 -54.07 21.49
N PHE A 327 -19.02 -52.87 22.09
CA PHE A 327 -19.89 -52.68 23.25
C PHE A 327 -21.38 -52.73 22.89
N ILE A 328 -21.77 -52.24 21.70
CA ILE A 328 -23.14 -52.39 21.19
C ILE A 328 -23.46 -53.87 21.00
N GLU A 329 -22.59 -54.65 20.38
CA GLU A 329 -22.77 -56.08 20.18
C GLU A 329 -22.86 -56.83 21.52
N ALA A 330 -21.96 -56.53 22.46
CA ALA A 330 -21.98 -57.10 23.81
C ALA A 330 -23.25 -56.74 24.59
N ALA A 331 -23.79 -55.53 24.41
CA ALA A 331 -25.05 -55.11 25.02
C ALA A 331 -26.25 -55.80 24.34
N LEU A 332 -26.25 -55.90 23.01
CA LEU A 332 -27.29 -56.60 22.25
C LEU A 332 -27.34 -58.09 22.61
N ASP A 333 -26.20 -58.73 22.85
CA ASP A 333 -26.13 -60.13 23.32
C ASP A 333 -26.74 -60.34 24.70
N ARG A 334 -26.75 -59.30 25.53
CA ARG A 334 -27.40 -59.33 26.85
C ARG A 334 -28.90 -59.04 26.76
N ILE A 335 -29.34 -58.26 25.76
CA ILE A 335 -30.72 -57.78 25.63
C ILE A 335 -31.58 -58.68 24.73
N ASN A 336 -31.04 -59.21 23.64
CA ASN A 336 -31.79 -59.90 22.58
C ASN A 336 -31.30 -61.34 22.37
N ARG A 337 -32.00 -62.33 22.95
CA ARG A 337 -31.84 -63.74 22.53
C ARG A 337 -32.66 -64.10 21.28
N GLU A 338 -33.62 -63.27 20.84
CA GLU A 338 -34.62 -63.66 19.83
C GLU A 338 -34.66 -62.81 18.54
N ASN A 339 -33.86 -61.74 18.40
CA ASN A 339 -33.86 -60.85 17.21
C ASN A 339 -32.47 -60.75 16.53
N GLN A 340 -32.04 -61.84 15.89
CA GLN A 340 -30.81 -61.92 15.06
C GLN A 340 -30.66 -60.85 13.96
N PRO A 341 -31.68 -60.41 13.21
CA PRO A 341 -31.48 -59.50 12.07
C PRO A 341 -31.05 -58.06 12.45
N ILE A 342 -31.20 -57.67 13.72
CA ILE A 342 -30.66 -56.39 14.21
C ILE A 342 -29.16 -56.54 14.50
N LYS A 343 -28.72 -57.70 14.99
CA LYS A 343 -27.33 -57.98 15.38
C LYS A 343 -26.38 -57.89 14.18
N ASP A 344 -26.77 -58.45 13.03
CA ASP A 344 -25.95 -58.46 11.81
C ASP A 344 -25.63 -57.04 11.27
N LYS A 345 -26.39 -56.01 11.69
CA LYS A 345 -26.15 -54.62 11.28
C LYS A 345 -25.08 -53.91 12.11
N TRP A 346 -24.73 -54.43 13.28
CA TRP A 346 -23.86 -53.78 14.28
C TRP A 346 -22.62 -54.62 14.59
N THR A 347 -22.02 -55.25 13.58
CA THR A 347 -20.75 -55.99 13.68
C THR A 347 -19.61 -55.21 13.03
N LEU A 348 -18.37 -55.58 13.31
CA LEU A 348 -17.20 -54.99 12.62
C LEU A 348 -17.26 -55.21 11.10
N GLN A 349 -17.73 -56.37 10.66
CA GLN A 349 -17.87 -56.69 9.23
C GLN A 349 -18.91 -55.79 8.53
N SER A 350 -19.97 -55.36 9.24
CA SER A 350 -21.00 -54.49 8.66
C SER A 350 -20.52 -53.06 8.38
N ARG A 351 -19.29 -52.71 8.82
CA ARG A 351 -18.65 -51.40 8.61
C ARG A 351 -17.29 -51.50 7.91
N ASP A 352 -16.96 -52.66 7.32
CA ASP A 352 -15.66 -52.92 6.66
C ASP A 352 -14.45 -52.87 7.64
N LEU A 353 -14.71 -53.10 8.92
CA LEU A 353 -13.71 -53.07 10.00
C LEU A 353 -13.29 -54.47 10.46
N GLY A 354 -13.67 -55.52 9.73
CA GLY A 354 -13.38 -56.92 10.10
C GLY A 354 -11.90 -57.28 10.11
N HIS A 355 -11.03 -56.42 9.59
CA HIS A 355 -9.58 -56.58 9.56
C HIS A 355 -8.90 -56.12 10.88
N LEU A 356 -9.63 -55.42 11.75
CA LEU A 356 -9.09 -54.92 13.02
C LEU A 356 -9.10 -56.00 14.10
N ASP A 357 -8.00 -56.15 14.84
CA ASP A 357 -7.96 -56.97 16.06
C ASP A 357 -8.61 -56.20 17.22
N ILE A 358 -9.92 -56.43 17.42
CA ILE A 358 -10.68 -55.76 18.48
C ILE A 358 -10.10 -56.01 19.89
N GLN A 359 -9.47 -57.16 20.14
CA GLN A 359 -8.86 -57.45 21.44
C GLN A 359 -7.53 -56.70 21.63
N GLY A 360 -6.80 -56.45 20.55
CA GLY A 360 -5.66 -55.54 20.53
C GLY A 360 -6.10 -54.09 20.79
N VAL A 361 -7.10 -53.63 20.04
CA VAL A 361 -7.70 -52.30 20.16
C VAL A 361 -8.19 -52.00 21.57
N LEU A 362 -8.91 -52.93 22.21
CA LEU A 362 -9.40 -52.73 23.58
C LEU A 362 -8.27 -52.70 24.61
N ARG A 363 -7.20 -53.49 24.43
CA ARG A 363 -6.03 -53.46 25.33
C ARG A 363 -5.25 -52.16 25.23
N GLU A 364 -5.11 -51.63 24.02
CA GLU A 364 -4.50 -50.33 23.78
C GLU A 364 -5.38 -49.22 24.37
N ALA A 365 -6.69 -49.26 24.14
CA ALA A 365 -7.65 -48.33 24.72
C ALA A 365 -7.65 -48.37 26.27
N ASP A 366 -7.61 -49.55 26.91
CA ASP A 366 -7.53 -49.71 28.37
C ASP A 366 -6.24 -49.13 28.99
N SER A 367 -5.21 -48.97 28.16
CA SER A 367 -3.95 -48.34 28.55
C SER A 367 -3.99 -46.81 28.43
N GLU A 368 -4.99 -46.25 27.74
CA GLU A 368 -5.18 -44.81 27.64
C GLU A 368 -5.75 -44.21 28.95
N PRO A 369 -5.18 -43.11 29.45
CA PRO A 369 -5.67 -42.43 30.66
C PRO A 369 -7.15 -42.01 30.57
N THR A 370 -7.62 -41.71 29.36
CA THR A 370 -8.97 -41.27 29.00
C THR A 370 -10.03 -42.38 29.05
N GLN A 371 -9.69 -43.66 29.25
CA GLN A 371 -10.69 -44.74 29.41
C GLN A 371 -11.00 -45.06 30.88
N ARG A 372 -10.20 -44.56 31.84
CA ARG A 372 -10.45 -44.73 33.29
C ARG A 372 -11.44 -43.70 33.85
N LEU A 373 -12.41 -43.29 33.04
CA LEU A 373 -13.35 -42.22 33.36
C LEU A 373 -14.50 -42.75 34.24
N SER A 374 -14.29 -42.77 35.55
CA SER A 374 -15.42 -42.64 36.47
C SER A 374 -15.82 -41.15 36.56
N LYS A 375 -17.09 -40.85 36.88
CA LYS A 375 -17.56 -39.46 37.09
C LYS A 375 -16.69 -38.64 38.06
N LYS A 376 -15.93 -39.28 38.95
CA LYS A 376 -14.98 -38.62 39.86
C LYS A 376 -13.61 -38.32 39.22
N ILE A 377 -13.14 -39.17 38.31
CA ILE A 377 -11.79 -39.11 37.73
C ILE A 377 -11.72 -38.18 36.52
N ILE A 378 -12.80 -38.04 35.74
CA ILE A 378 -12.81 -37.15 34.55
C ILE A 378 -12.51 -35.68 34.90
N PHE A 379 -12.89 -35.24 36.10
CA PHE A 379 -12.67 -33.89 36.59
C PHE A 379 -11.38 -33.73 37.41
N GLU A 380 -10.54 -34.77 37.47
CA GLU A 380 -9.20 -34.70 38.08
C GLU A 380 -8.16 -34.37 36.99
N GLY A 381 -7.44 -33.26 37.15
CA GLY A 381 -6.45 -32.80 36.17
C GLY A 381 -7.06 -32.29 34.86
N ASN A 382 -6.33 -32.43 33.75
CA ASN A 382 -6.73 -31.93 32.43
C ASN A 382 -7.50 -32.97 31.58
N LEU A 383 -7.94 -34.09 32.17
CA LEU A 383 -8.54 -35.20 31.42
C LEU A 383 -9.88 -34.84 30.77
N ALA A 384 -10.69 -34.01 31.43
CA ALA A 384 -11.92 -33.47 30.82
C ALA A 384 -11.60 -32.61 29.59
N ASP A 385 -10.58 -31.77 29.65
CA ASP A 385 -10.18 -30.93 28.53
C ASP A 385 -9.67 -31.79 27.37
N GLU A 386 -8.73 -32.71 27.62
CA GLU A 386 -8.20 -33.61 26.59
C GLU A 386 -9.31 -34.42 25.91
N PHE A 387 -10.28 -34.91 26.67
CA PHE A 387 -11.42 -35.65 26.12
C PHE A 387 -12.34 -34.75 25.27
N TYR A 388 -12.77 -33.60 25.80
CA TYR A 388 -13.75 -32.74 25.13
C TYR A 388 -13.16 -31.89 23.99
N TYR A 389 -11.84 -31.76 23.91
CA TYR A 389 -11.12 -31.09 22.83
C TYR A 389 -10.55 -32.07 21.77
N CYS A 390 -10.79 -33.37 21.90
CA CYS A 390 -10.32 -34.34 20.93
C CYS A 390 -10.88 -34.07 19.51
N ASP A 391 -10.20 -34.62 18.50
CA ASP A 391 -10.51 -34.34 17.09
C ASP A 391 -11.96 -34.62 16.70
N VAL A 392 -12.56 -35.67 17.27
CA VAL A 392 -13.95 -36.06 16.96
C VAL A 392 -14.94 -34.99 17.42
N PHE A 393 -14.81 -34.53 18.68
CA PHE A 393 -15.66 -33.46 19.19
C PHE A 393 -15.37 -32.13 18.52
N ARG A 394 -14.10 -31.83 18.27
CA ARG A 394 -13.66 -30.62 17.56
C ARG A 394 -14.32 -30.51 16.19
N THR A 395 -14.22 -31.53 15.35
CA THR A 395 -14.82 -31.53 14.00
C THR A 395 -16.34 -31.41 14.06
N ASN A 396 -17.00 -32.11 14.99
CA ASN A 396 -18.47 -32.01 15.13
C ASN A 396 -18.91 -30.62 15.63
N ASN A 397 -18.18 -30.03 16.57
CA ASN A 397 -18.45 -28.67 17.04
C ASN A 397 -18.23 -27.63 15.93
N SER A 398 -17.22 -27.79 15.05
CA SER A 398 -17.03 -26.94 13.87
C SER A 398 -18.21 -27.04 12.88
N LYS A 399 -18.71 -28.25 12.61
CA LYS A 399 -19.91 -28.45 11.78
C LYS A 399 -21.14 -27.77 12.38
N MET A 400 -21.29 -27.85 13.70
CA MET A 400 -22.34 -27.12 14.42
C MET A 400 -22.14 -25.60 14.33
N GLY A 401 -20.89 -25.11 14.36
CA GLY A 401 -20.55 -23.71 14.12
C GLY A 401 -20.96 -23.23 12.73
N ALA A 402 -20.61 -23.99 11.68
CA ALA A 402 -21.02 -23.69 10.30
C ALA A 402 -22.55 -23.68 10.14
N TYR A 403 -23.24 -24.61 10.80
CA TYR A 403 -24.70 -24.60 10.84
C TYR A 403 -25.27 -23.37 11.58
N MET A 404 -24.65 -22.98 12.70
CA MET A 404 -25.07 -21.81 13.47
C MET A 404 -24.87 -20.50 12.69
N ASP A 405 -23.81 -20.40 11.89
CA ASP A 405 -23.59 -19.29 10.95
C ASP A 405 -24.72 -19.17 9.93
N HIS A 406 -25.23 -20.28 9.38
CA HIS A 406 -26.43 -20.25 8.54
C HIS A 406 -27.67 -19.73 9.30
N LEU A 407 -27.88 -20.18 10.54
CA LEU A 407 -29.00 -19.70 11.35
C LEU A 407 -28.89 -18.20 11.65
N ALA A 408 -27.69 -17.71 11.95
CA ALA A 408 -27.43 -16.30 12.23
C ALA A 408 -27.59 -15.43 10.97
N HIS A 409 -27.20 -15.94 9.80
CA HIS A 409 -27.42 -15.27 8.52
C HIS A 409 -28.93 -15.15 8.20
N MET A 410 -29.73 -16.19 8.48
CA MET A 410 -31.19 -16.16 8.30
C MET A 410 -31.88 -15.26 9.33
N ASN A 411 -31.39 -15.24 10.56
CA ASN A 411 -31.94 -14.43 11.65
C ASN A 411 -30.83 -13.63 12.35
N PRO A 412 -30.58 -12.38 11.92
CA PRO A 412 -29.58 -11.52 12.54
C PRO A 412 -29.85 -11.19 14.03
N LYS A 413 -31.06 -11.49 14.53
CA LYS A 413 -31.46 -11.31 15.94
C LYS A 413 -31.47 -12.64 16.70
N LEU A 414 -30.81 -13.67 16.18
CA LEU A 414 -30.70 -14.98 16.84
C LEU A 414 -30.19 -14.81 18.26
N ARG A 415 -30.92 -15.37 19.22
CA ARG A 415 -30.53 -15.41 20.64
C ARG A 415 -30.02 -16.80 20.96
N VAL A 416 -28.79 -16.90 21.42
CA VAL A 416 -28.17 -18.17 21.81
C VAL A 416 -28.13 -18.24 23.33
N LEU A 417 -28.60 -19.36 23.88
CA LEU A 417 -28.45 -19.70 25.30
C LEU A 417 -27.51 -20.90 25.38
N GLU A 418 -26.34 -20.69 25.94
CA GLU A 418 -25.43 -21.77 26.29
C GLU A 418 -25.90 -22.42 27.60
N VAL A 419 -25.99 -23.75 27.60
CA VAL A 419 -26.24 -24.54 28.80
C VAL A 419 -25.12 -25.56 28.92
N GLY A 420 -24.20 -25.30 29.85
CA GLY A 420 -23.02 -26.14 30.06
C GLY A 420 -22.56 -26.08 31.51
N ALA A 421 -21.77 -27.09 31.92
CA ALA A 421 -21.22 -27.22 33.27
C ALA A 421 -19.73 -27.61 33.24
N GLY A 422 -18.99 -27.24 32.19
CA GLY A 422 -17.67 -27.82 31.87
C GLY A 422 -16.70 -26.94 31.08
N THR A 423 -15.91 -27.57 30.21
CA THR A 423 -14.63 -27.12 29.62
C THR A 423 -14.70 -26.04 28.52
N GLY A 424 -15.89 -25.66 28.07
CA GLY A 424 -16.06 -24.66 27.01
C GLY A 424 -15.69 -25.14 25.59
N SER A 425 -15.42 -26.44 25.39
CA SER A 425 -14.91 -26.97 24.12
C SER A 425 -15.86 -26.79 22.92
N SER A 426 -17.17 -26.89 23.14
CA SER A 426 -18.18 -26.62 22.10
C SER A 426 -18.27 -25.13 21.79
N THR A 427 -18.39 -24.31 22.82
CA THR A 427 -18.58 -22.86 22.69
C THR A 427 -17.36 -22.19 22.04
N GLY A 428 -16.15 -22.55 22.45
CA GLY A 428 -14.91 -22.05 21.85
C GLY A 428 -14.75 -22.38 20.36
N ARG A 429 -15.45 -23.42 19.86
CA ARG A 429 -15.46 -23.80 18.45
C ARG A 429 -16.59 -23.17 17.64
N ILE A 430 -17.72 -22.88 18.27
CA ILE A 430 -18.91 -22.32 17.60
C ILE A 430 -18.84 -20.80 17.50
N LEU A 431 -18.40 -20.10 18.56
CA LEU A 431 -18.39 -18.63 18.58
C LEU A 431 -17.60 -17.96 17.44
N PRO A 432 -16.44 -18.48 16.99
CA PRO A 432 -15.70 -17.89 15.87
C PRO A 432 -16.54 -17.75 14.60
N TYR A 433 -17.49 -18.66 14.37
CA TYR A 433 -18.42 -18.63 13.22
C TYR A 433 -19.43 -17.48 13.26
N LEU A 434 -19.66 -16.90 14.44
CA LEU A 434 -20.60 -15.80 14.65
C LEU A 434 -19.90 -14.43 14.73
N SER A 435 -18.57 -14.42 14.62
CA SER A 435 -17.75 -13.22 14.66
C SER A 435 -17.40 -12.73 13.25
N VAL A 436 -17.26 -11.42 13.07
CA VAL A 436 -17.01 -10.76 11.77
C VAL A 436 -15.62 -11.11 11.19
N GLN A 437 -14.73 -11.76 11.95
CA GLN A 437 -13.35 -12.02 11.54
C GLN A 437 -12.90 -13.49 11.58
N GLY A 438 -13.73 -14.42 12.03
CA GLY A 438 -13.36 -15.85 12.02
C GLY A 438 -12.09 -16.20 12.83
N GLU A 439 -11.58 -15.30 13.67
CA GLU A 439 -10.43 -15.57 14.53
C GLU A 439 -10.81 -16.65 15.54
N GLU A 440 -10.05 -17.75 15.54
CA GLU A 440 -10.04 -18.68 16.66
C GLU A 440 -9.52 -17.89 17.87
N TRP A 441 -10.41 -17.52 18.79
CA TRP A 441 -9.99 -17.14 20.12
C TRP A 441 -9.20 -18.32 20.68
N GLY A 442 -7.88 -18.13 20.85
CA GLY A 442 -7.03 -19.09 21.55
C GLY A 442 -7.64 -19.44 22.90
N LEU A 443 -7.18 -20.55 23.49
CA LEU A 443 -7.67 -21.08 24.77
C LEU A 443 -8.02 -19.93 25.72
N PRO A 444 -9.27 -19.85 26.23
CA PRO A 444 -9.65 -18.79 27.14
C PRO A 444 -8.66 -18.80 28.30
N GLY A 445 -7.94 -17.67 28.48
CA GLY A 445 -7.09 -17.50 29.64
C GLY A 445 -7.93 -17.74 30.90
N PRO A 446 -7.38 -18.38 31.95
CA PRO A 446 -8.13 -18.64 33.16
C PRO A 446 -8.70 -17.32 33.68
N VAL A 447 -10.02 -17.25 33.73
CA VAL A 447 -10.74 -16.14 34.36
C VAL A 447 -10.42 -16.23 35.84
N ARG A 448 -9.70 -15.24 36.37
CA ARG A 448 -9.49 -15.07 37.81
C ARG A 448 -10.76 -14.59 38.49
#